data_AF-A0A2R7JN76-F1
#
_entry.id   AF-A0A2R7JN76-F1
#
_cell.length_a   1.000
_cell.length_b   1.000
_cell.length_c   1.000
_cell.angle_alpha   90.00
_cell.angle_beta   90.00
_cell.angle_gamma   90.00
#
_symmetry.space_group_name_H-M   'P 1'
#
loop_
_entity.id
_entity.type
_entity.pdbx_description
1 polymer ?
#
loop_
_entity_poly.entity_id
_entity_poly.type
_entity_poly.pdbx_seq_one_letter_code
_entity_poly.pdbx_strand_id
1 'polypeptide(L)' 'GFFTRMRGSGPWADLLRTRFHIACRKHGLNQERITLRSDLFRPPAGPQGDLFR' A
#
# COMPACT_ATOMS: atom_id res chain seq x y z
N GLY A 1 -9.72 -0.97 17.60
CA GLY A 1 -10.95 -0.26 17.18
C GLY A 1 -11.02 -0.27 15.67
N PHE A 2 -12.22 -0.21 15.10
CA PHE A 2 -12.35 0.14 13.68
C PHE A 2 -11.61 1.48 13.44
N PHE A 3 -10.99 1.67 12.28
CA PHE A 3 -10.09 2.79 11.90
C PHE A 3 -8.59 2.69 12.25
N THR A 4 -8.11 1.66 12.97
CA THR A 4 -6.67 1.43 13.09
C THR A 4 -6.21 0.38 12.09
N ARG A 5 -5.52 0.77 11.02
CA ARG A 5 -4.68 -0.19 10.28
C ARG A 5 -3.69 -0.74 11.29
N MET A 6 -3.66 -2.06 11.46
CA MET A 6 -2.69 -2.72 12.34
C MET A 6 -1.28 -2.31 11.92
N ARG A 7 -0.70 -1.36 12.66
CA ARG A 7 0.67 -0.91 12.48
C ARG A 7 1.53 -1.63 13.50
N GLY A 8 2.69 -2.14 13.07
CA GLY A 8 3.69 -2.67 14.00
C GLY A 8 4.02 -1.63 15.06
N SER A 9 4.17 -2.09 16.31
CA SER A 9 4.50 -1.26 17.47
C SER A 9 5.72 -1.83 18.21
N GLY A 10 6.33 -0.98 19.04
CA GLY A 10 7.49 -1.35 19.84
C GLY A 10 8.83 -1.26 19.09
N PRO A 11 9.94 -1.52 19.79
CA PRO A 11 11.29 -1.21 19.32
C PRO A 11 11.69 -1.95 18.03
N TRP A 12 11.20 -3.18 17.83
CA TRP A 12 11.45 -3.94 16.62
C TRP A 12 10.76 -3.35 15.38
N ALA A 13 9.54 -2.82 15.54
CA ALA A 13 8.84 -2.16 14.46
C ALA A 13 9.57 -0.88 14.03
N ASP A 14 10.10 -0.12 15.00
CA ASP A 14 10.87 1.10 14.74
C ASP A 14 12.22 0.77 14.07
N LEU A 15 12.89 -0.29 14.50
CA LEU A 15 14.12 -0.76 13.87
C LEU A 15 13.88 -1.18 12.41
N LEU A 16 12.82 -1.95 12.15
CA LEU A 16 12.47 -2.39 10.80
C LEU A 16 12.15 -1.19 9.90
N ARG A 17 11.34 -0.24 10.40
CA ARG A 17 11.02 1.02 9.70
C ARG A 17 12.30 1.77 9.31
N THR A 18 13.21 1.92 10.26
CA THR A 18 14.48 2.66 10.05
C THR A 18 15.34 2.00 8.98
N ARG A 19 15.54 0.68 9.08
CA ARG A 19 16.32 -0.09 8.09
C ARG A 19 15.72 0.00 6.69
N PHE A 20 14.40 -0.10 6.59
CA PHE A 20 13.71 0.01 5.31
C PHE A 20 13.94 1.38 4.67
N HIS A 21 13.77 2.48 5.43
CA HIS A 21 14.00 3.83 4.90
C HIS A 21 15.46 4.07 4.48
N ILE A 22 16.43 3.55 5.22
CA ILE A 22 17.85 3.63 4.86
C ILE A 22 18.10 2.90 3.53
N ALA A 23 17.56 1.69 3.36
CA ALA A 23 17.70 0.93 2.13
C ALA A 23 17.07 1.68 0.94
N CYS A 24 15.87 2.22 1.10
CA CYS A 24 15.23 3.03 0.05
C CYS A 24 16.11 4.20 -0.37
N ARG A 25 16.62 4.98 0.59
CA ARG A 25 17.51 6.12 0.31
C ARG A 25 18.79 5.68 -0.41
N LYS A 26 19.40 4.57 0.01
CA LYS A 26 20.64 4.06 -0.59
C LYS A 26 20.45 3.62 -2.05
N HIS A 27 19.28 3.07 -2.37
CA HIS A 27 18.97 2.53 -3.69
C HIS A 27 18.11 3.45 -4.56
N GLY A 28 17.84 4.67 -4.12
CA GLY A 28 17.01 5.62 -4.86
C GLY A 28 15.54 5.17 -5.04
N LEU A 29 15.03 4.38 -4.10
CA LEU A 29 13.65 3.89 -4.11
C LEU A 29 12.72 4.83 -3.31
N ASN A 30 11.42 4.77 -3.60
CA ASN A 30 10.39 5.51 -2.87
C ASN A 30 10.60 7.04 -2.86
N GLN A 31 11.20 7.57 -3.92
CA GLN A 31 11.53 9.00 -4.09
C GLN A 31 10.29 9.84 -4.42
N GLU A 32 9.34 9.23 -5.13
CA GLU A 32 8.14 9.89 -5.61
C GLU A 32 6.91 9.07 -5.27
N ARG A 33 5.82 9.77 -5.00
CA ARG A 33 4.53 9.12 -4.82
C ARG A 33 3.93 8.86 -6.19
N ILE A 34 3.75 7.59 -6.52
CA ILE A 34 3.06 7.20 -7.75
C ILE A 34 1.58 7.54 -7.60
N THR A 35 1.08 8.38 -8.51
CA THR A 35 -0.36 8.58 -8.69
C THR A 35 -0.91 7.38 -9.45
N LEU A 36 -1.78 6.61 -8.80
CA LEU A 36 -2.46 5.52 -9.47
C LEU A 36 -3.49 6.09 -10.44
N ARG A 37 -3.38 5.69 -11.71
CA ARG A 37 -4.39 5.96 -12.73
C ARG A 37 -5.65 5.15 -12.43
N SER A 38 -6.80 5.83 -12.37
CA SER A 38 -8.11 5.22 -12.16
C SER A 38 -8.98 5.18 -13.42
N ASP A 39 -8.51 5.74 -14.53
CA ASP A 39 -9.27 5.84 -15.79
C ASP A 39 -9.43 4.49 -16.49
N LEU A 40 -8.52 3.53 -16.22
CA LEU A 40 -8.63 2.15 -16.70
C LEU A 40 -9.47 1.27 -15.77
N PHE A 41 -9.91 1.77 -14.62
CA PHE A 41 -10.73 1.01 -13.69
C PHE A 41 -12.16 0.92 -14.20
N ARG A 42 -12.64 -0.31 -14.42
CA ARG A 42 -14.05 -0.59 -14.67
C ARG A 42 -14.67 -1.20 -13.41
N PRO A 43 -15.65 -0.54 -12.76
CA PRO A 43 -16.32 -1.14 -11.62
C PRO A 43 -17.03 -2.45 -12.05
N PRO A 44 -17.11 -3.47 -11.17
CA PRO A 44 -17.83 -4.70 -11.46
C PRO A 44 -19.33 -4.44 -11.65
N ALA A 45 -20.04 -5.28 -12.40
CA ALA A 45 -21.46 -5.13 -12.75
C ALA A 45 -22.47 -5.33 -11.59
N GLY A 46 -22.04 -5.11 -10.34
CA GLY A 46 -22.84 -5.29 -9.13
C GLY A 46 -22.15 -6.20 -8.12
N PRO A 47 -22.83 -6.50 -6.98
CA PRO A 47 -22.27 -7.31 -5.89
C PRO A 47 -21.78 -8.71 -6.31
N GLN A 48 -22.32 -9.26 -7.40
CA GLN A 48 -22.02 -10.60 -7.89
C GLN A 48 -21.02 -10.64 -9.06
N GLY A 49 -20.60 -9.48 -9.61
CA GLY A 49 -19.74 -9.42 -10.79
C GLY A 49 -20.40 -9.95 -12.08
N ASP A 50 -19.60 -10.08 -13.15
CA ASP A 50 -20.06 -10.68 -14.41
C ASP A 50 -19.98 -12.21 -14.33
N LEU A 51 -21.10 -12.86 -14.00
CA LEU A 51 -21.13 -14.31 -13.75
C LEU A 51 -21.20 -15.16 -15.05
N PHE A 52 -21.71 -14.61 -16.16
CA PHE A 52 -21.97 -15.34 -17.40
C PHE A 52 -21.71 -14.51 -18.66
N ARG A 53 -20.52 -13.94 -18.78
CA ARG A 53 -20.07 -13.36 -20.05
C ARG A 53 -19.26 -14.35 -20.86
#